data_AF-A0A2R6CXU8-F1
#
_entry.id   AF-A0A2R6CXU8-F1
#
_cell.length_a   1.000
_cell.length_b   1.000
_cell.length_c   1.000
_cell.angle_alpha   90.00
_cell.angle_beta   90.00
_cell.angle_gamma   90.00
#
_symmetry.space_group_name_H-M   'P 1'
#
loop_
_entity.id
_entity.type
_entity.pdbx_description
1 polymer ?
#
loop_
_entity_poly.entity_id
_entity_poly.type
_entity_poly.pdbx_seq_one_letter_code
_entity_poly.pdbx_strand_id
1 'polypeptide(L)'
;MTGLDTLADGEYTAVVDAVEDGLATVFFERDDEDIGDAVMEATVLPETGRHADAILSVTVADGEVVEWSYDAETTETRREAAQDRFDRLSSRPPSDEDS
;
A
#
# COMPACT_ATOMS: atom_id res chain seq x y z
N MET A 1 -4.03 11.92 -16.56
CA MET A 1 -3.41 10.67 -16.09
C MET A 1 -2.38 10.28 -17.12
N THR A 2 -1.11 10.14 -16.75
CA THR A 2 0.00 9.80 -17.65
C THR A 2 0.83 8.69 -17.02
N GLY A 3 1.25 7.69 -17.79
CA GLY A 3 2.13 6.60 -17.32
C GLY A 3 1.42 5.28 -17.00
N LEU A 4 0.08 5.25 -17.00
CA LEU A 4 -0.69 4.01 -16.82
C LEU A 4 -0.74 3.15 -18.09
N ASP A 5 -0.66 3.79 -19.26
CA ASP A 5 -0.72 3.14 -20.57
C ASP A 5 0.46 2.19 -20.84
N THR A 6 1.52 2.27 -20.02
CA THR A 6 2.67 1.37 -20.05
C THR A 6 2.56 0.19 -19.10
N LEU A 7 1.56 0.17 -18.20
CA LEU A 7 1.29 -0.94 -17.30
C LEU A 7 0.52 -2.03 -18.05
N ALA A 8 0.87 -3.29 -17.79
CA ALA A 8 0.09 -4.43 -18.26
C ALA A 8 -1.19 -4.57 -17.44
N ASP A 9 -2.18 -5.26 -17.98
CA ASP A 9 -3.41 -5.53 -17.23
C ASP A 9 -3.12 -6.40 -16.00
N GLY A 10 -3.79 -6.08 -14.88
CA GLY A 10 -3.73 -6.84 -13.63
C GLY A 10 -3.73 -5.97 -12.39
N GLU A 11 -3.50 -6.62 -11.25
CA GLU A 11 -3.44 -5.98 -9.93
C GLU A 11 -2.02 -5.48 -9.64
N TYR A 12 -1.95 -4.33 -8.95
CA TYR A 12 -0.74 -3.67 -8.51
C TYR A 12 -0.93 -3.09 -7.10
N THR A 13 0.18 -2.97 -6.38
CA THR A 13 0.25 -2.14 -5.18
C THR A 13 0.63 -0.73 -5.61
N ALA A 14 -0.18 0.26 -5.25
CA ALA A 14 0.04 1.67 -5.56
C ALA A 14 0.46 2.44 -4.30
N VAL A 15 1.60 3.12 -4.36
CA VAL A 15 2.12 3.96 -3.27
C VAL A 15 2.05 5.42 -3.68
N VAL A 16 1.36 6.23 -2.89
CA VAL A 16 1.27 7.68 -3.12
C VAL A 16 2.51 8.35 -2.54
N ASP A 17 3.37 8.89 -3.41
CA ASP A 17 4.60 9.58 -3.01
C ASP A 17 4.31 11.00 -2.51
N ALA A 18 3.52 11.75 -3.28
CA ALA A 18 3.16 13.14 -2.95
C ALA A 18 1.76 13.49 -3.46
N VAL A 19 1.10 14.39 -2.73
CA VAL A 19 -0.15 15.02 -3.16
C VAL A 19 0.01 16.54 -3.08
N GLU A 20 0.10 17.18 -4.23
CA GLU A 20 0.40 18.62 -4.36
C GLU A 20 -0.50 19.24 -5.43
N ASP A 21 -1.03 20.44 -5.16
CA ASP A 21 -1.88 21.18 -6.10
C ASP A 21 -3.07 20.37 -6.69
N GLY A 22 -3.56 19.38 -5.95
CA GLY A 22 -4.66 18.50 -6.37
C GLY A 22 -4.23 17.35 -7.30
N LEU A 23 -2.93 17.18 -7.53
CA LEU A 23 -2.35 16.05 -8.24
C LEU A 23 -1.68 15.10 -7.24
N ALA A 24 -1.67 13.82 -7.56
CA ALA A 24 -0.99 12.77 -6.84
C ALA A 24 0.03 12.07 -7.75
N THR A 25 1.25 11.91 -7.25
CA THR A 25 2.28 11.04 -7.85
C THR A 25 2.18 9.68 -7.21
N VAL A 26 2.01 8.64 -8.03
CA VAL A 26 1.75 7.27 -7.58
C VAL A 26 2.73 6.31 -8.24
N PHE A 27 3.41 5.51 -7.42
CA PHE A 27 4.27 4.42 -7.85
C PHE A 27 3.51 3.09 -7.83
N PHE A 28 3.76 2.23 -8.80
CA PHE A 28 3.12 0.92 -8.94
C PHE A 28 4.15 -0.18 -8.78
N GLU A 29 3.86 -1.10 -7.88
CA GLU A 29 4.69 -2.24 -7.54
C GLU A 29 3.92 -3.54 -7.75
N ARG A 30 4.62 -4.61 -8.12
CA ARG A 30 4.09 -5.98 -8.17
C ARG A 30 5.18 -6.94 -7.75
N ASP A 31 4.86 -7.87 -6.84
CA ASP A 31 5.82 -8.86 -6.32
C ASP A 31 7.13 -8.22 -5.78
N ASP A 32 7.02 -7.09 -5.07
CA ASP A 32 8.14 -6.27 -4.55
C ASP A 32 9.06 -5.65 -5.63
N GLU A 33 8.64 -5.64 -6.90
CA GLU A 33 9.34 -4.98 -8.01
C GLU A 33 8.63 -3.68 -8.41
N ASP A 34 9.40 -2.61 -8.58
CA ASP A 34 8.94 -1.32 -9.11
C ASP A 34 8.65 -1.48 -10.61
N ILE A 35 7.38 -1.22 -10.99
CA ILE A 35 6.90 -1.40 -12.36
C ILE A 35 6.85 -0.04 -13.08
N GLY A 36 6.59 1.04 -12.35
CA GLY A 36 6.60 2.41 -12.87
C GLY A 36 5.77 3.37 -12.03
N ASP A 37 5.64 4.60 -12.53
CA ASP A 37 4.92 5.68 -11.86
C ASP A 37 3.90 6.37 -12.78
N ALA A 38 2.89 7.00 -12.17
CA ALA A 38 1.93 7.82 -12.86
C ALA A 38 1.56 9.06 -12.05
N VAL A 39 1.27 10.15 -12.77
CA VAL A 39 0.70 11.37 -12.21
C VAL A 39 -0.78 11.44 -12.55
N MET A 40 -1.59 11.67 -11.53
CA MET A 40 -3.05 11.64 -11.63
C MET A 40 -3.72 12.68 -10.73
N GLU A 41 -4.99 12.97 -10.97
CA GLU A 41 -5.73 13.88 -10.09
C GLU A 41 -5.97 13.19 -8.74
N ALA A 42 -5.68 13.86 -7.63
CA ALA A 42 -5.88 13.29 -6.30
C ALA A 42 -7.33 12.86 -6.07
N THR A 43 -8.29 13.48 -6.77
CA THR A 43 -9.71 13.15 -6.73
C THR A 43 -10.05 11.75 -7.26
N VAL A 44 -9.20 11.15 -8.12
CA VAL A 44 -9.39 9.78 -8.60
C VAL A 44 -9.02 8.75 -7.53
N LEU A 45 -8.16 9.12 -6.58
CA LEU A 45 -7.81 8.29 -5.45
C LEU A 45 -8.96 8.25 -4.44
N PRO A 46 -9.13 7.14 -3.70
CA PRO A 46 -10.03 7.06 -2.56
C PRO A 46 -9.71 8.19 -1.57
N GLU A 47 -10.72 8.83 -0.99
CA GLU A 47 -10.51 9.95 -0.06
C GLU A 47 -9.57 9.60 1.10
N THR A 48 -9.59 8.33 1.53
CA THR A 48 -8.72 7.78 2.58
C THR A 48 -7.26 7.64 2.17
N GLY A 49 -6.95 7.58 0.87
CA GLY A 49 -5.60 7.45 0.33
C GLY A 49 -5.04 8.73 -0.30
N ARG A 50 -5.72 9.87 -0.14
CA ARG A 50 -5.27 11.18 -0.68
C ARG A 50 -4.22 11.84 0.20
N HIS A 51 -3.18 11.12 0.56
CA HIS A 51 -2.05 11.63 1.32
C HIS A 51 -0.78 10.87 0.95
N ALA A 52 0.37 11.50 1.17
CA ALA A 52 1.66 10.84 1.03
C ALA A 52 1.73 9.57 1.90
N ASP A 53 2.51 8.60 1.43
CA ASP A 53 2.70 7.27 2.03
C ASP A 53 1.42 6.40 2.09
N ALA A 54 0.34 6.78 1.37
CA ALA A 54 -0.84 5.93 1.24
C ALA A 54 -0.55 4.73 0.34
N ILE A 55 -0.88 3.54 0.81
CA ILE A 55 -0.79 2.30 0.03
C ILE A 55 -2.20 1.88 -0.39
N LEU A 56 -2.39 1.67 -1.67
CA LEU A 56 -3.65 1.33 -2.32
C LEU A 56 -3.48 0.05 -3.12
N SER A 57 -4.54 -0.75 -3.22
CA SER A 57 -4.60 -1.79 -4.24
C SER A 57 -5.30 -1.22 -5.47
N VAL A 58 -4.76 -1.49 -6.64
CA VAL A 58 -5.28 -0.95 -7.90
C VAL A 58 -5.29 -2.03 -8.98
N THR A 59 -6.40 -2.08 -9.71
CA THR A 59 -6.55 -2.96 -10.87
C THR A 59 -6.50 -2.12 -12.14
N VAL A 60 -5.56 -2.44 -13.03
CA VAL A 60 -5.41 -1.82 -14.34
C VAL A 60 -5.94 -2.79 -15.41
N ALA A 61 -6.73 -2.27 -16.34
CA ALA A 61 -7.15 -3.01 -17.54
C ALA A 61 -7.23 -2.07 -18.75
N ASP A 62 -6.73 -2.52 -19.89
CA ASP A 62 -6.64 -1.77 -21.14
C ASP A 62 -5.87 -0.43 -21.00
N GLY A 63 -4.87 -0.39 -20.11
CA GLY A 63 -4.08 0.82 -19.83
C GLY A 63 -4.81 1.91 -19.04
N GLU A 64 -5.99 1.59 -18.47
CA GLU A 64 -6.76 2.46 -17.59
C GLU A 64 -6.95 1.81 -16.22
N VAL A 65 -7.08 2.64 -15.17
CA VAL A 65 -7.45 2.11 -13.85
C VAL A 65 -8.95 1.80 -13.85
N VAL A 66 -9.29 0.54 -13.63
CA VAL A 66 -10.68 0.08 -13.55
C VAL A 66 -11.20 0.01 -12.12
N GLU A 67 -10.31 -0.12 -11.13
CA GLU A 67 -10.71 -0.19 -9.72
C GLU A 67 -9.60 0.31 -8.79
N TRP A 68 -9.98 1.14 -7.82
CA TRP A 68 -9.14 1.51 -6.68
C TRP A 68 -9.81 0.93 -5.42
N SER A 69 -9.09 0.07 -4.70
CA SER A 69 -9.54 -0.45 -3.41
C SER A 69 -8.61 0.02 -2.30
N TYR A 70 -9.16 0.74 -1.33
CA TYR A 70 -8.47 1.00 -0.07
C TYR A 70 -8.67 -0.21 0.86
N ASP A 71 -7.62 -1.00 1.02
CA ASP A 71 -7.67 -2.23 1.79
C ASP A 71 -7.52 -1.95 3.30
N ALA A 72 -8.62 -1.52 3.93
CA ALA A 72 -8.68 -1.26 5.36
C ALA A 72 -8.37 -2.52 6.21
N GLU A 73 -8.66 -3.71 5.70
CA GLU A 73 -8.47 -4.99 6.40
C GLU A 73 -6.99 -5.42 6.44
N THR A 74 -6.19 -5.12 5.40
CA THR A 74 -4.74 -5.36 5.41
C THR A 74 -3.99 -4.45 6.42
N THR A 75 -4.51 -3.24 6.65
CA THR A 75 -3.93 -2.27 7.60
C THR A 75 -4.11 -2.72 9.06
N GLU A 76 -5.27 -3.29 9.41
CA GLU A 76 -5.52 -3.84 10.76
C GLU A 76 -4.74 -5.16 10.99
N THR A 77 -4.68 -6.03 9.98
CA THR A 77 -4.01 -7.34 10.07
C THR A 77 -2.50 -7.23 10.34
N ARG A 78 -1.81 -6.21 9.80
CA ARG A 78 -0.38 -5.99 10.06
C ARG A 78 -0.12 -5.40 11.45
N ARG A 79 -1.08 -4.66 12.01
CA ARG A 79 -1.02 -4.10 13.38
C ARG A 79 -1.15 -5.19 14.44
N GLU A 80 -1.96 -6.21 14.20
CA GLU A 80 -2.06 -7.40 15.06
C GLU A 80 -0.80 -8.26 14.97
N ALA A 81 -0.30 -8.54 13.75
CA ALA A 81 0.91 -9.36 13.55
C ALA A 81 2.19 -8.75 14.16
N ALA A 82 2.27 -7.42 14.27
CA ALA A 82 3.37 -6.73 14.94
C ALA A 82 3.26 -6.80 16.48
N GLN A 83 2.05 -6.77 17.03
CA GLN A 83 1.79 -6.90 18.48
C GLN A 83 2.03 -8.33 18.98
N ASP A 84 1.57 -9.34 18.25
CA ASP A 84 1.79 -10.76 18.60
C ASP A 84 3.28 -11.11 18.71
N ARG A 85 4.12 -10.54 17.84
CA ARG A 85 5.57 -10.75 17.89
C ARG A 85 6.22 -10.04 19.07
N PHE A 86 5.71 -8.86 19.45
CA PHE A 86 6.21 -8.09 20.58
C PHE A 86 5.83 -8.73 21.92
N ASP A 87 4.62 -9.27 22.04
CA ASP A 87 4.19 -10.05 23.21
C ASP A 87 4.99 -11.35 23.34
N ARG A 88 5.32 -12.02 22.23
CA ARG A 88 6.20 -13.20 22.25
C ARG A 88 7.64 -12.89 22.67
N LEU A 89 8.14 -11.69 22.38
CA LEU A 89 9.49 -11.25 22.77
C LEU A 89 9.53 -10.62 24.18
N SER A 90 8.41 -10.07 24.65
CA SER A 90 8.26 -9.48 25.98
C SER A 90 7.83 -10.52 27.04
N SER A 91 7.37 -11.69 26.60
CA SER A 91 7.21 -12.87 27.45
C SER A 91 8.58 -13.29 27.97
N ARG A 92 8.82 -13.01 29.26
CA ARG A 92 10.04 -13.42 29.97
C ARG A 92 10.31 -14.91 29.69
N PRO A 93 11.51 -15.30 29.21
CA PRO A 93 11.91 -16.70 29.33
C PRO A 93 11.78 -17.10 30.81
N PRO A 94 11.35 -18.33 31.12
CA PRO A 94 11.36 -18.79 32.50
C PRO A 94 12.77 -18.61 33.04
N SER A 95 12.90 -17.89 34.15
CA SER A 95 14.16 -17.82 34.90
C SER A 95 14.56 -19.26 35.22
N ASP A 96 15.73 -19.68 34.73
CA ASP A 96 16.48 -20.77 35.34
C ASP A 96 16.92 -20.32 36.74
N GLU A 97 15.99 -20.34 37.69
CA GLU A 97 16.29 -20.28 39.12
C GLU A 97 15.58 -21.44 39.83
N ASP A 98 16.42 -22.27 40.47
CA ASP A 98 16.16 -23.24 41.54
C ASP A 98 15.54 -24.61 41.20
N SER A 99 16.41 -25.61 40.93
CA SER A 99 16.82 -26.65 41.90
C SER A 99 17.55 -27.83 41.26
#